data_AF-A0A099KEZ1-F1
#
_entry.id   AF-A0A099KEZ1-F1
#
_cell.length_a   1.000
_cell.length_b   1.000
_cell.length_c   1.000
_cell.angle_alpha   90.00
_cell.angle_beta   90.00
_cell.angle_gamma   90.00
#
_symmetry.space_group_name_H-M   'P 1'
#
loop_
_entity.id
_entity.type
_entity.pdbx_description
1 polymer ?
#
loop_
_entity_poly.entity_id
_entity_poly.type
_entity_poly.pdbx_seq_one_letter_code
_entity_poly.pdbx_strand_id
1 'polypeptide(L)' 'MIKFFFLMPIIMCAIWVWYLNAHNYSLKEGIKGFTYILAFNAIFIGFFVMMIYITH' A
#
# COMPACT_ATOMS: atom_id res chain seq x y z
N MET A 1 -4.58 -0.54 18.71
CA MET A 1 -3.79 0.52 18.01
C MET A 1 -3.43 0.16 16.56
N ILE A 2 -3.30 -1.11 16.18
CA ILE A 2 -3.01 -1.54 14.78
C ILE A 2 -4.27 -1.60 13.87
N LYS A 3 -5.47 -1.42 14.42
CA LYS A 3 -6.75 -1.68 13.73
C LYS A 3 -6.96 -0.88 12.44
N PHE A 4 -6.34 0.29 12.31
CA PHE A 4 -6.44 1.14 11.11
C PHE A 4 -5.25 1.03 10.16
N PHE A 5 -4.21 0.24 10.48
CA PHE A 5 -3.04 0.11 9.62
C PHE A 5 -3.39 -0.56 8.28
N PHE A 6 -4.40 -1.45 8.27
CA PHE A 6 -4.93 -2.04 7.04
C PHE A 6 -5.65 -1.01 6.14
N LEU A 7 -6.06 0.12 6.70
CA LEU A 7 -6.78 1.16 5.97
C LEU A 7 -5.81 2.02 5.14
N MET A 8 -4.55 2.13 5.56
CA MET A 8 -3.49 2.85 4.85
C MET A 8 -3.32 2.40 3.38
N PRO A 9 -3.12 1.10 3.06
CA PRO A 9 -3.00 0.66 1.67
C PRO A 9 -4.27 0.91 0.86
N ILE A 10 -5.45 0.80 1.47
CA ILE A 10 -6.73 1.05 0.80
C ILE A 10 -6.84 2.52 0.40
N ILE A 11 -6.50 3.44 1.31
CA ILE A 11 -6.50 4.88 1.02
C ILE A 11 -5.47 5.21 -0.06
N MET A 12 -4.26 4.65 0.00
CA MET A 12 -3.23 4.85 -1.02
C MET A 12 -3.67 4.36 -2.40
N CYS A 13 -4.29 3.17 -2.47
CA CYS A 13 -4.85 2.65 -3.72
C CYS A 13 -5.98 3.55 -4.26
N ALA A 14 -6.87 4.06 -3.39
CA ALA A 14 -7.94 4.96 -3.79
C ALA A 14 -7.40 6.28 -4.37
N ILE A 15 -6.39 6.87 -3.72
CA ILE A 15 -5.71 8.07 -4.20
C ILE A 15 -5.05 7.81 -5.56
N TRP A 16 -4.39 6.66 -5.73
CA TRP A 16 -3.75 6.30 -7.00
C TRP A 16 -4.75 6.09 -8.14
N VAL A 17 -5.88 5.42 -7.88
CA VAL A 17 -6.97 5.30 -8.86
C VAL A 17 -7.52 6.67 -9.23
N TRP A 18 -7.72 7.55 -8.26
CA TRP A 18 -8.18 8.91 -8.52
C TRP A 18 -7.19 9.70 -9.38
N TYR A 19 -5.89 9.56 -9.12
CA TYR A 19 -4.83 10.15 -9.94
C TYR A 19 -4.86 9.64 -11.38
N LEU A 20 -4.98 8.32 -11.59
CA LEU A 20 -5.06 7.74 -12.94
C LEU A 20 -6.29 8.25 -13.70
N ASN A 21 -7.46 8.28 -13.04
CA ASN A 21 -8.69 8.78 -13.63
C ASN A 21 -8.60 10.27 -13.99
N ALA A 22 -7.99 11.10 -13.13
CA ALA A 22 -7.81 12.53 -13.39
C ALA A 22 -6.93 12.81 -14.63
N HIS A 23 -6.00 11.90 -14.95
CA HIS A 23 -5.09 12.01 -16.09
C HIS A 23 -5.52 11.16 -17.30
N ASN A 24 -6.70 10.54 -17.26
CA ASN A 24 -7.19 9.60 -18.28
C ASN A 24 -6.24 8.42 -18.55
N TYR A 25 -5.44 8.02 -17.55
CA TYR A 25 -4.61 6.82 -17.64
C TYR A 25 -5.43 5.58 -17.38
N SER A 26 -5.14 4.53 -18.14
CA SER A 26 -5.70 3.21 -17.90
C SER A 26 -5.08 2.56 -16.65
N LEU A 27 -5.83 1.64 -16.02
CA LEU A 27 -5.30 0.85 -14.90
C LEU A 27 -4.04 0.07 -15.26
N LYS A 28 -3.88 -0.35 -16.53
CA LYS A 28 -2.67 -1.04 -16.99
C LYS A 28 -1.43 -0.15 -16.95
N GLU A 29 -1.57 1.12 -17.30
CA GLU A 29 -0.46 2.09 -17.23
C GLU A 29 -0.08 2.40 -15.78
N GLY A 30 -1.07 2.36 -14.87
CA GLY A 30 -0.90 2.59 -13.45
C GLY A 30 -0.37 1.41 -12.62
N ILE A 31 -0.14 0.23 -13.21
CA ILE A 31 0.28 -0.99 -12.46
C ILE A 31 1.52 -0.74 -11.60
N LYS A 32 2.50 0.02 -12.11
CA LYS A 32 3.73 0.31 -11.36
C LYS A 32 3.42 1.00 -10.02
N GLY A 33 2.49 1.96 -10.00
CA GLY A 33 2.10 2.65 -8.76
C GLY A 33 1.45 1.73 -7.74
N PHE A 34 0.59 0.81 -8.18
CA PHE A 34 0.04 -0.22 -7.30
C PHE A 34 1.12 -1.13 -6.72
N THR A 35 2.09 -1.55 -7.54
CA THR A 35 3.22 -2.35 -7.07
C THR A 35 4.04 -1.61 -6.02
N TYR A 36 4.31 -0.31 -6.20
CA TYR A 36 5.01 0.48 -5.19
C TYR A 36 4.23 0.61 -3.88
N ILE A 37 2.92 0.86 -3.96
CA ILE A 37 2.06 0.93 -2.76
C ILE A 37 2.09 -0.40 -2.01
N LEU A 38 1.94 -1.53 -2.72
CA LEU A 38 1.97 -2.85 -2.11
C LEU A 38 3.34 -3.19 -1.52
N ALA A 39 4.43 -2.91 -2.25
CA ALA A 39 5.79 -3.16 -1.77
C ALA A 39 6.11 -2.36 -0.51
N PHE A 40 5.75 -1.07 -0.48
CA PHE A 40 5.91 -0.22 0.69
C PHE A 40 5.15 -0.77 1.90
N ASN A 41 3.87 -1.10 1.73
CA ASN A 41 3.06 -1.67 2.81
C ASN A 41 3.56 -3.05 3.27
N ALA A 42 4.07 -3.87 2.35
CA ALA A 42 4.66 -5.16 2.68
C ALA A 42 5.92 -5.03 3.53
N ILE A 43 6.76 -4.02 3.29
CA ILE A 43 7.94 -3.73 4.13
C ILE A 43 7.51 -3.42 5.56
N PHE A 44 6.49 -2.57 5.76
CA PHE A 44 5.97 -2.27 7.10
C PHE A 44 5.45 -3.50 7.82
N ILE A 45 4.65 -4.32 7.12
CA ILE A 45 4.14 -5.57 7.70
C ILE A 45 5.30 -6.50 8.06
N GLY A 46 6.28 -6.67 7.16
CA GLY A 46 7.46 -7.48 7.40
C GLY A 46 8.27 -7.01 8.61
N PHE A 47 8.43 -5.69 8.78
CA PHE A 47 9.06 -5.10 9.95
C PHE A 47 8.31 -5.43 11.25
N PHE A 48 6.99 -5.24 11.28
CA PHE A 48 6.20 -5.56 12.47
C PHE A 48 6.19 -7.06 12.79
N VAL A 49 6.13 -7.92 11.77
CA VAL A 49 6.25 -9.38 11.94
C VAL A 49 7.62 -9.74 12.51
N MET A 50 8.70 -9.19 11.97
CA MET A 50 10.06 -9.40 12.49
C MET A 50 10.16 -8.96 13.95
N MET A 51 9.62 -7.80 14.29
CA MET A 51 9.61 -7.32 15.68
C MET A 51 8.88 -8.29 16.61
N ILE A 52 7.75 -8.88 16.19
CA ILE A 52 7.06 -9.89 16.99
C ILE A 52 7.99 -11.07 17.30
N TYR A 53 8.75 -11.56 16.32
CA TYR A 53 9.70 -12.66 16.54
C TYR A 53 10.90 -12.28 17.42
N ILE A 54 11.42 -11.06 17.30
CA ILE A 54 12.59 -10.61 18.07
C ILE A 54 12.23 -10.34 19.53
N THR A 55 11.00 -9.87 19.79
CA THR A 55 10.58 -9.43 21.13
C THR A 55 9.84 -10.53 21.91
N HIS A 56 9.64 -11.70 21.32
CA HIS A 56 8.95 -12.85 21.92
C HIS A 56 9.96 -13.96 22.24
#